data_AF-A0AAV5MX29-F1
#
_entry.id   AF-A0AAV5MX29-F1
#
_cell.length_a   1.000
_cell.length_b   1.000
_cell.length_c   1.000
_cell.angle_alpha   90.00
_cell.angle_beta   90.00
_cell.angle_gamma   90.00
#
_symmetry.space_group_name_H-M   'P 1'
#
loop_
_entity.id
_entity.type
_entity.pdbx_description
1 polymer ?
#
loop_
_entity_poly.entity_id
_entity_poly.type
_entity_poly.pdbx_seq_one_letter_code
_entity_poly.pdbx_strand_id
1 'polypeptide(L)'
;MHPFHMLGVAGVFGGSLFSAMHGSLVTSSLIRETTENESANEGYKFGQEEETYNIVAAHGYFGRLIFQYASFNNSRSLHFFLAAWPVV
;
A
#
# COMPACT_ATOMS: atom_id res chain seq x y z
N MET A 1 -20.84 -3.03 26.41
CA MET A 1 -20.60 -2.44 25.07
C MET A 1 -19.79 -1.16 25.23
N HIS A 2 -18.47 -1.26 25.34
CA HIS A 2 -17.61 -0.10 25.58
C HIS A 2 -17.13 0.52 24.25
N PRO A 3 -17.31 1.82 24.00
CA PRO A 3 -16.96 2.44 22.73
C PRO A 3 -15.47 2.35 22.40
N PHE A 4 -14.57 2.52 23.37
CA PHE A 4 -13.13 2.42 23.09
C PHE A 4 -12.68 1.00 22.74
N HIS A 5 -13.41 -0.03 23.18
CA HIS A 5 -13.14 -1.39 22.71
C HIS A 5 -13.54 -1.55 21.24
N MET A 6 -14.69 -1.00 20.85
CA MET A 6 -15.12 -1.02 19.44
C MET A 6 -14.17 -0.22 18.53
N LEU A 7 -13.62 0.91 19.03
CA LEU A 7 -12.56 1.65 18.34
C LEU A 7 -11.29 0.81 18.19
N GLY A 8 -10.84 0.13 19.25
CA GLY A 8 -9.68 -0.77 19.18
C GLY A 8 -9.87 -1.90 18.16
N VAL A 9 -11.07 -2.49 18.09
CA VAL A 9 -11.42 -3.51 17.09
C VAL A 9 -11.36 -2.94 15.66
N ALA A 10 -11.86 -1.72 15.43
CA ALA A 10 -11.76 -1.05 14.14
C ALA A 10 -10.31 -0.72 13.76
N GLY A 11 -9.48 -0.33 14.74
CA GLY A 11 -8.05 -0.08 14.58
C GLY A 11 -7.32 -1.33 14.07
N VAL A 12 -7.50 -2.47 14.73
CA VAL A 12 -6.81 -3.71 14.33
C VAL A 12 -7.33 -4.27 13.00
N PHE A 13 -8.65 -4.31 12.78
CA PHE A 13 -9.19 -4.81 11.52
C PHE A 13 -8.82 -3.90 10.34
N GLY A 14 -8.93 -2.59 10.51
CA GLY A 14 -8.49 -1.65 9.49
C GLY A 14 -6.98 -1.73 9.25
N GLY A 15 -6.16 -1.86 10.29
CA GLY A 15 -4.71 -2.05 10.16
C GLY A 15 -4.34 -3.28 9.34
N SER A 16 -4.96 -4.44 9.61
CA SER A 16 -4.77 -5.66 8.81
C SER A 16 -5.24 -5.49 7.36
N LEU A 17 -6.39 -4.84 7.15
CA LEU A 17 -6.92 -4.56 5.82
C LEU A 17 -5.97 -3.66 5.02
N PHE A 18 -5.50 -2.56 5.61
CA PHE A 18 -4.63 -1.60 4.93
C PHE A 18 -3.23 -2.15 4.68
N SER A 19 -2.74 -3.05 5.56
CA SER A 19 -1.51 -3.80 5.31
C SER A 19 -1.62 -4.65 4.04
N ALA A 20 -2.70 -5.43 3.91
CA ALA A 20 -2.96 -6.25 2.72
C ALA A 20 -3.19 -5.39 1.45
N MET A 21 -3.94 -4.30 1.58
CA MET A 21 -4.19 -3.36 0.49
C MET A 21 -2.88 -2.72 -0.01
N HIS A 22 -2.04 -2.21 0.89
CA HIS A 22 -0.78 -1.57 0.51
C HIS A 22 0.17 -2.56 -0.17
N GLY A 23 0.37 -3.73 0.44
CA GLY A 23 1.22 -4.78 -0.13
C GLY A 23 0.76 -5.19 -1.53
N SER A 24 -0.54 -5.48 -1.70
CA SER A 24 -1.07 -5.89 -3.01
C SER A 24 -0.95 -4.82 -4.10
N LEU A 25 -1.18 -3.54 -3.77
CA LEU A 25 -1.05 -2.44 -4.75
C LEU A 25 0.41 -2.23 -5.17
N VAL A 26 1.35 -2.23 -4.23
CA VAL A 26 2.79 -2.13 -4.54
C VAL A 26 3.23 -3.31 -5.41
N THR A 27 2.94 -4.54 -4.99
CA THR A 27 3.31 -5.75 -5.75
C THR A 27 2.69 -5.77 -7.15
N SER A 28 1.45 -5.31 -7.31
CA SER A 28 0.78 -5.28 -8.63
C SER A 28 1.37 -4.28 -9.62
N SER A 29 2.23 -3.36 -9.15
CA SER A 29 2.76 -2.25 -9.95
C SER A 29 4.29 -2.20 -9.98
N LEU A 30 4.95 -3.30 -9.59
CA LEU A 30 6.40 -3.45 -9.75
C LEU A 30 6.81 -3.28 -11.22
N ILE A 31 7.90 -2.55 -11.43
CA ILE A 31 8.53 -2.42 -12.75
C ILE A 31 9.23 -3.75 -13.06
N ARG A 32 9.10 -4.23 -14.30
CA ARG A 32 9.68 -5.51 -14.69
C ARG A 32 11.18 -5.38 -14.93
N GLU A 33 11.97 -5.87 -13.97
CA GLU A 33 13.44 -5.86 -13.99
C GLU A 33 14.07 -7.26 -14.06
N THR A 34 13.28 -8.34 -13.97
CA THR A 34 13.76 -9.72 -13.99
C THR A 34 13.10 -10.56 -15.09
N THR A 35 13.64 -11.76 -15.32
CA THR A 35 13.00 -12.76 -16.18
C THR A 35 11.96 -13.58 -15.41
N GLU A 36 11.18 -14.41 -16.12
CA GLU A 36 10.15 -15.28 -15.54
C GLU A 36 10.72 -16.42 -14.68
N ASN A 37 12.00 -16.75 -14.85
CA ASN A 37 12.67 -17.86 -14.15
C ASN A 37 13.39 -17.41 -12.88
N GLU A 38 13.26 -16.14 -12.51
CA GLU A 38 13.90 -15.50 -11.37
C GLU A 38 12.86 -14.86 -10.46
N SER A 39 13.19 -14.67 -9.19
CA SER A 39 12.32 -13.93 -8.27
C SER A 39 12.29 -12.46 -8.66
N ALA A 40 11.10 -11.86 -8.72
CA ALA A 40 10.94 -10.43 -8.95
C ALA A 40 11.64 -9.55 -7.88
N ASN A 41 11.89 -10.10 -6.69
CA ASN A 41 12.63 -9.39 -5.63
C ASN A 41 14.07 -9.06 -6.04
N GLU A 42 14.70 -9.88 -6.90
CA GLU A 42 16.05 -9.62 -7.41
C GLU A 42 16.10 -8.40 -8.34
N GLY A 43 14.95 -7.91 -8.80
CA GLY A 43 14.82 -6.68 -9.57
C GLY A 43 15.10 -5.42 -8.75
N TYR A 44 14.92 -5.47 -7.43
CA TYR A 44 15.30 -4.37 -6.55
C TYR A 44 16.75 -4.53 -6.07
N LYS A 45 17.53 -3.45 -6.13
CA LYS A 45 18.88 -3.37 -5.59
C LYS A 45 18.88 -2.49 -4.35
N PHE A 46 19.46 -3.01 -3.28
CA PHE A 46 19.55 -2.29 -2.01
C PHE A 46 20.29 -0.96 -2.17
N GLY A 47 19.61 0.15 -1.87
CA GLY A 47 20.16 1.50 -1.98
C GLY A 47 20.02 2.16 -3.36
N GLN A 48 19.25 1.58 -4.29
CA GLN A 48 18.93 2.25 -5.55
C GLN A 48 18.17 3.56 -5.32
N GLU A 49 18.38 4.55 -6.19
CA GLU A 49 17.76 5.86 -6.09
C GLU A 49 16.33 5.90 -6.64
N GLU A 50 16.04 5.05 -7.64
CA GLU A 50 14.75 5.02 -8.32
C GLU A 50 13.73 4.14 -7.60
N GLU A 51 12.46 4.55 -7.65
CA GLU A 51 11.33 3.78 -7.10
C GLU A 51 11.13 2.47 -7.89
N THR A 52 10.86 1.37 -7.18
CA THR A 52 10.74 0.03 -7.78
C THR A 52 9.35 -0.28 -8.37
N TYR A 53 8.37 0.59 -8.12
CA TYR A 53 6.98 0.42 -8.55
C TYR A 53 6.39 1.72 -9.08
N ASN A 54 5.35 1.61 -9.90
CA ASN A 54 4.68 2.76 -10.48
C ASN A 54 3.47 3.20 -9.63
N ILE A 55 3.67 4.21 -8.78
CA ILE A 55 2.59 4.75 -7.93
C ILE A 55 1.42 5.34 -8.74
N VAL A 56 1.67 5.87 -9.94
CA VAL A 56 0.61 6.41 -10.81
C VAL A 56 -0.27 5.28 -11.33
N ALA A 57 0.32 4.13 -11.68
CA ALA A 57 -0.42 2.94 -12.08
C ALA A 57 -1.26 2.38 -10.91
N ALA A 58 -0.65 2.28 -9.71
CA ALA A 58 -1.35 1.82 -8.51
C ALA A 58 -2.52 2.76 -8.13
N HIS A 59 -2.28 4.07 -8.11
CA HIS A 59 -3.31 5.08 -7.87
C HIS A 59 -4.42 4.99 -8.92
N GLY A 60 -4.06 4.87 -10.20
CA GLY A 60 -4.99 4.73 -11.30
C GLY A 60 -5.87 3.48 -11.20
N TYR A 61 -5.31 2.34 -10.79
CA TYR A 61 -6.08 1.12 -10.55
C TYR A 61 -7.06 1.31 -9.38
N PHE A 62 -6.55 1.72 -8.21
CA PHE A 62 -7.36 1.82 -7.00
C PHE A 62 -8.43 2.93 -7.09
N GLY A 63 -8.10 4.05 -7.75
CA GLY A 63 -9.04 5.13 -8.02
C GLY A 63 -10.18 4.75 -8.97
N ARG A 64 -9.98 3.74 -9.83
CA ARG A 64 -11.06 3.15 -10.66
C ARG A 64 -11.84 2.09 -9.91
N LEU A 65 -11.20 1.35 -9.00
CA LEU A 65 -11.84 0.31 -8.21
C LEU A 65 -12.90 0.87 -7.24
N ILE A 66 -12.61 2.01 -6.60
CA ILE A 66 -13.49 2.64 -5.62
C ILE A 66 -14.07 3.95 -6.18
N PHE A 67 -13.30 5.03 -6.12
CA PHE A 67 -13.50 6.29 -6.85
C PHE A 67 -12.23 7.13 -6.71
N GLN A 68 -11.97 8.04 -7.66
CA GLN A 68 -10.65 8.67 -7.82
C GLN A 68 -10.11 9.35 -6.55
N TYR A 69 -10.98 10.04 -5.82
CA TYR A 69 -10.61 10.79 -4.60
C TYR A 69 -10.42 9.91 -3.35
N ALA A 70 -10.80 8.63 -3.39
CA ALA A 70 -10.55 7.68 -2.31
C ALA A 70 -9.11 7.13 -2.31
N SER A 71 -8.35 7.37 -3.38
CA SER A 71 -7.00 6.84 -3.55
C SER A 71 -5.94 7.88 -3.22
N PHE A 72 -4.83 7.44 -2.64
CA PHE A 72 -3.68 8.29 -2.37
C PHE A 72 -2.83 8.43 -3.64
N ASN A 73 -2.55 9.68 -4.04
CA ASN A 73 -1.57 10.00 -5.08
C ASN A 73 -0.26 10.57 -4.50
N ASN A 74 -0.20 10.76 -3.18
CA ASN A 74 0.98 11.19 -2.45
C ASN A 74 1.42 10.07 -1.49
N SER A 75 2.61 9.50 -1.75
CA SER A 75 3.16 8.42 -0.94
C SER A 75 3.32 8.81 0.54
N ARG A 76 3.70 10.06 0.85
CA ARG A 76 3.89 10.50 2.25
C ARG A 76 2.58 10.50 3.02
N SER A 77 1.50 10.97 2.40
CA SER A 77 0.16 10.96 3.02
C SER A 77 -0.35 9.54 3.23
N LEU A 78 -0.11 8.64 2.26
CA LEU A 78 -0.45 7.22 2.39
C LEU A 78 0.26 6.60 3.60
N HIS A 79 1.58 6.73 3.68
CA HIS A 79 2.36 6.10 4.75
C HIS A 79 2.06 6.72 6.12
N PHE A 80 1.77 8.02 6.18
CA PHE A 80 1.27 8.65 7.41
C PHE A 80 -0.05 8.03 7.87
N PHE A 81 -1.01 7.83 6.96
CA PHE A 81 -2.28 7.17 7.27
C PHE A 81 -2.09 5.73 7.76
N LEU A 82 -1.23 4.95 7.09
CA LEU A 82 -0.92 3.58 7.48
C LEU A 82 -0.32 3.49 8.89
N ALA A 83 0.48 4.47 9.29
CA ALA A 83 1.03 4.55 10.64
C ALA A 83 -0.01 5.01 11.67
N ALA A 84 -0.84 6.01 11.33
CA ALA A 84 -1.78 6.60 12.27
C ALA A 84 -2.95 5.66 12.61
N TRP A 85 -3.52 4.95 11.63
CA TRP A 85 -4.74 4.16 11.82
C TRP A 85 -4.65 3.10 12.94
N PRO A 86 -3.63 2.22 12.97
CA PRO A 86 -3.55 1.20 14.03
C PRO A 86 -3.06 1.74 15.38
N VAL A 87 -2.56 2.99 15.44
CA VAL A 87 -1.96 3.58 16.64
C VAL A 87 -2.98 4.36 17.48
N VAL A 88 -3.88 5.08 16.83
CA VAL A 88 -4.95 5.86 17.48
C VAL A 88 -6.02 4.95 18.06
#